data_AF-A0A1Y0K4G4-F1
#
_entry.id   AF-A0A1Y0K4G4-F1
#
_cell.length_a   1.000
_cell.length_b   1.000
_cell.length_c   1.000
_cell.angle_alpha   90.00
_cell.angle_beta   90.00
_cell.angle_gamma   90.00
#
_symmetry.space_group_name_H-M   'P 1'
#
loop_
_entity.id
_entity.type
_entity.pdbx_description
1 polymer ?
#
loop_
_entity_poly.entity_id
_entity_poly.type
_entity_poly.pdbx_seq_one_letter_code
_entity_poly.pdbx_strand_id
1 'polypeptide(L)'
;GHINASQSETRAADGKFLAVSCKFSKDRFLPVAPLHPENEQLIDISDEKMVLLDDHPVRDEPHDFIIFKRDLIKTKQVYDLDESPLAIKDAKESDVF
;
A
#
# COMPACT_ATOMS: atom_id res chain seq x y z
N GLY A 1 -4.35 15.26 -1.68
CA GLY A 1 -4.29 14.05 -2.51
C GLY A 1 -5.60 13.32 -2.38
N HIS A 2 -5.57 11.99 -2.34
CA HIS A 2 -6.71 11.18 -1.94
C HIS A 2 -6.62 10.83 -0.46
N ILE A 3 -7.75 10.39 0.08
CA ILE A 3 -7.86 9.79 1.41
C ILE A 3 -8.63 8.49 1.26
N ASN A 4 -8.29 7.48 2.05
CA ASN A 4 -9.07 6.26 2.08
C ASN A 4 -9.09 5.62 3.47
N ALA A 5 -10.24 5.09 3.86
CA ALA A 5 -10.44 4.47 5.17
C ALA A 5 -10.40 2.94 5.10
N SER A 6 -10.14 2.29 6.23
CA SER A 6 -10.18 0.83 6.32
C SER A 6 -11.53 0.27 5.89
N GLN A 7 -11.51 -0.64 4.90
CA GLN A 7 -12.66 -1.33 4.30
C GLN A 7 -13.71 -0.42 3.61
N SER A 8 -13.42 0.87 3.41
CA SER A 8 -14.35 1.92 2.94
C SER A 8 -15.02 1.65 1.60
N GLU A 9 -14.31 1.08 0.63
CA GLU A 9 -14.81 0.77 -0.72
C GLU A 9 -15.61 -0.53 -0.77
N THR A 10 -16.02 -1.02 0.38
CA THR A 10 -16.80 -2.25 0.54
C THR A 10 -17.97 -2.00 1.48
N ARG A 11 -18.88 -2.98 1.56
CA ARG A 11 -19.94 -2.98 2.57
C ARG A 11 -19.44 -3.25 4.00
N ALA A 12 -18.16 -3.55 4.16
CA ALA A 12 -17.52 -3.91 5.43
C ALA A 12 -16.73 -2.76 6.06
N ALA A 13 -16.95 -1.51 5.62
CA ALA A 13 -16.36 -0.31 6.20
C ALA A 13 -16.43 -0.34 7.73
N ASP A 14 -15.28 -0.20 8.39
CA ASP A 14 -15.16 -0.47 9.83
C ASP A 14 -14.92 0.78 10.69
N GLY A 15 -14.66 1.93 10.05
CA GLY A 15 -14.51 3.22 10.72
C GLY A 15 -13.34 3.27 11.70
N LYS A 16 -12.25 2.54 11.47
CA LYS A 16 -11.11 2.50 12.39
C LYS A 16 -9.96 3.41 12.00
N PHE A 17 -9.51 3.31 10.76
CA PHE A 17 -8.33 4.04 10.27
C PHE A 17 -8.66 4.80 9.01
N LEU A 18 -8.04 5.97 8.86
CA LEU A 18 -8.04 6.80 7.68
C LEU A 18 -6.59 7.09 7.29
N ALA A 19 -6.22 6.76 6.07
CA ALA A 19 -4.96 7.21 5.49
C ALA A 19 -5.18 8.43 4.58
N VAL A 20 -4.25 9.38 4.62
CA VAL A 20 -4.33 10.66 3.91
C VAL A 20 -3.03 10.91 3.14
N SER A 21 -3.13 11.03 1.82
CA SER A 21 -1.99 11.32 0.95
C SER A 21 -1.80 12.83 0.73
N CYS A 22 -0.83 13.38 1.46
CA CYS A 22 -0.40 14.77 1.34
C CYS A 22 0.74 14.91 0.33
N LYS A 23 0.51 15.74 -0.71
CA LYS A 23 1.42 15.88 -1.87
C LYS A 23 2.67 16.73 -1.60
N PHE A 24 2.77 17.34 -0.43
CA PHE A 24 3.93 18.12 -0.03
C PHE A 24 4.22 17.83 1.44
N SER A 25 5.33 17.15 1.73
CA SER A 25 5.76 16.86 3.12
C SER A 25 6.44 18.03 3.81
N LYS A 26 7.00 19.00 3.09
CA LYS A 26 7.63 20.20 3.64
C LYS A 26 8.58 19.89 4.81
N ASP A 27 8.29 20.40 6.00
CA ASP A 27 9.08 20.35 7.22
C ASP A 27 8.74 19.15 8.12
N ARG A 28 7.94 18.19 7.65
CA ARG A 28 7.52 17.02 8.43
C ARG A 28 8.64 16.00 8.61
N PHE A 29 9.66 16.03 7.76
CA PHE A 29 10.78 15.07 7.76
C PHE A 29 12.12 15.79 7.69
N LEU A 30 13.22 15.06 7.94
CA LEU A 30 14.57 15.59 7.72
C LEU A 30 14.75 15.99 6.24
N PRO A 31 15.46 17.10 5.95
CA PRO A 31 15.64 17.56 4.58
C PRO A 31 16.52 16.59 3.78
N VAL A 32 16.06 16.22 2.57
CA VAL A 32 16.70 15.19 1.72
C VAL A 32 16.99 15.70 0.30
N ALA A 33 17.49 16.94 0.19
CA ALA A 33 17.77 17.63 -1.07
C ALA A 33 16.49 18.15 -1.79
N PRO A 34 16.54 18.61 -3.07
CA PRO A 34 15.40 19.30 -3.69
C PRO A 34 14.10 18.49 -3.81
N LEU A 35 14.21 17.17 -4.05
CA LEU A 35 13.05 16.29 -4.17
C LEU A 35 12.71 15.69 -2.81
N HIS A 36 11.65 16.21 -2.20
CA HIS A 36 11.15 15.72 -0.92
C HIS A 36 10.17 14.55 -1.14
N PRO A 37 10.01 13.64 -0.17
CA PRO A 37 8.97 12.62 -0.22
C PRO A 37 7.57 13.26 -0.09
N GLU A 38 6.53 12.54 -0.47
CA GLU A 38 5.17 12.81 -0.04
C GLU A 38 4.97 12.38 1.43
N ASN A 39 3.84 12.77 2.03
CA ASN A 39 3.51 12.42 3.41
C ASN A 39 2.20 11.62 3.46
N GLU A 40 2.28 10.34 3.78
CA GLU A 40 1.13 9.49 4.06
C GLU A 40 0.85 9.54 5.55
N GLN A 41 -0.27 10.16 5.93
CA GLN A 41 -0.64 10.32 7.32
C GLN A 41 -1.66 9.26 7.71
N LEU A 42 -1.42 8.56 8.82
CA LEU A 42 -2.38 7.62 9.40
C LEU A 42 -3.15 8.29 10.53
N ILE A 43 -4.47 8.24 10.46
CA ILE A 43 -5.40 8.88 11.40
C ILE A 43 -6.31 7.80 12.00
N ASP A 44 -6.40 7.77 13.33
CA ASP A 44 -7.42 7.03 14.05
C ASP A 44 -8.76 7.77 13.95
N ILE A 45 -9.78 7.08 13.47
CA ILE A 45 -11.15 7.59 13.31
C ILE A 45 -12.17 6.74 14.07
N SER A 46 -11.72 5.92 15.03
CA SER A 46 -12.56 4.97 15.77
C SER A 46 -13.49 5.62 16.81
N ASP A 47 -13.28 6.90 17.12
CA ASP A 47 -14.08 7.68 18.07
C ASP A 47 -14.48 9.03 17.45
N GLU A 48 -15.24 9.85 18.19
CA GLU A 48 -15.78 11.14 17.73
C GLU A 48 -14.69 12.11 17.24
N LYS A 49 -13.53 12.09 17.88
CA LYS A 49 -12.40 12.96 17.54
C LYS A 49 -11.32 12.19 16.80
N MET A 50 -11.01 12.63 15.59
CA MET A 50 -9.91 12.09 14.81
C MET A 50 -8.55 12.40 15.48
N VAL A 51 -7.66 11.40 15.51
CA VAL A 51 -6.31 11.52 16.09
C VAL A 51 -5.26 11.16 15.05
N LEU A 52 -4.35 12.08 14.75
CA LEU A 52 -3.18 11.78 13.93
C LEU A 52 -2.26 10.81 14.70
N LEU A 53 -2.02 9.63 14.13
CA LEU A 53 -1.18 8.59 14.72
C LEU A 53 0.26 8.63 14.20
N ASP A 54 0.43 8.78 12.89
CA ASP A 54 1.74 8.66 12.24
C ASP A 54 1.83 9.51 10.96
N ASP A 55 3.04 9.98 10.67
CA ASP A 55 3.43 10.60 9.41
C ASP A 55 4.51 9.74 8.75
N HIS A 56 4.21 9.18 7.58
CA HIS A 56 5.13 8.28 6.87
C HIS A 56 5.65 8.91 5.57
N PRO A 57 6.98 9.01 5.38
CA PRO A 57 7.54 9.49 4.13
C PRO A 57 7.41 8.42 3.05
N VAL A 58 6.78 8.76 1.92
CA VAL A 58 6.65 7.86 0.76
C VAL A 58 7.23 8.53 -0.48
N ARG A 59 7.64 7.71 -1.46
CA ARG A 59 8.22 8.16 -2.72
C ARG A 59 7.33 7.78 -3.90
N ASP A 60 7.45 8.58 -4.97
CA ASP A 60 6.76 8.44 -6.25
C ASP A 60 5.25 8.65 -6.14
N GLU A 61 4.87 9.63 -5.31
CA GLU A 61 3.53 10.21 -5.22
C GLU A 61 2.38 9.19 -5.37
N PRO A 62 2.21 8.22 -4.44
CA PRO A 62 1.09 7.30 -4.49
C PRO A 62 -0.22 8.06 -4.67
N HIS A 63 -0.94 7.73 -5.74
CA HIS A 63 -2.15 8.47 -6.10
C HIS A 63 -3.35 8.01 -5.30
N ASP A 64 -3.45 6.69 -5.05
CA ASP A 64 -4.56 6.07 -4.36
C ASP A 64 -4.15 4.77 -3.68
N PHE A 65 -4.98 4.29 -2.75
CA PHE A 65 -4.75 3.07 -1.97
C PHE A 65 -6.06 2.56 -1.40
N ILE A 66 -6.13 1.25 -1.15
CA ILE A 66 -7.22 0.62 -0.40
C ILE A 66 -6.66 -0.12 0.81
N ILE A 67 -7.44 -0.19 1.88
CA ILE A 67 -7.07 -0.89 3.11
C ILE A 67 -8.12 -1.96 3.38
N PHE A 68 -7.69 -3.22 3.50
CA PHE A 68 -8.56 -4.36 3.77
C PHE A 68 -7.97 -5.22 4.88
N LYS A 69 -8.81 -6.04 5.50
CA LYS A 69 -8.41 -6.92 6.60
C LYS A 69 -7.52 -8.04 6.07
N ARG A 70 -6.51 -8.36 6.86
CA ARG A 70 -5.52 -9.42 6.58
C ARG A 70 -6.16 -10.75 6.16
N ASP A 71 -7.25 -11.14 6.81
CA ASP A 71 -7.91 -12.44 6.60
C ASP A 71 -8.59 -12.57 5.23
N LEU A 72 -8.78 -11.46 4.50
CA LEU A 72 -9.33 -11.46 3.14
C LEU A 72 -8.32 -11.88 2.08
N ILE A 73 -7.02 -11.85 2.37
CA ILE A 73 -5.98 -12.27 1.41
C ILE A 73 -5.21 -13.47 1.96
N LYS A 74 -5.11 -14.49 1.12
CA LYS A 74 -4.20 -15.62 1.30
C LYS A 74 -3.17 -15.63 0.17
N THR A 75 -1.94 -15.29 0.51
CA THR A 75 -0.83 -15.32 -0.46
C THR A 75 -0.27 -16.73 -0.63
N LYS A 76 0.24 -17.02 -1.82
CA LYS A 76 1.07 -18.23 -2.05
C LYS A 76 2.51 -17.91 -1.65
N GLN A 77 3.16 -18.85 -0.97
CA GLN A 77 4.57 -18.70 -0.58
C GLN A 77 5.51 -19.21 -1.67
N VAL A 78 5.06 -20.18 -2.45
CA VAL A 78 5.79 -20.78 -3.56
C VAL A 78 4.86 -20.78 -4.76
N TYR A 79 5.36 -20.35 -5.90
CA TYR A 79 4.62 -20.42 -7.16
C TYR A 79 4.48 -21.87 -7.60
N ASP A 80 3.31 -22.21 -8.14
CA ASP A 80 3.15 -23.46 -8.85
C ASP A 80 3.75 -23.29 -10.26
N LEU A 81 4.70 -24.16 -10.61
CA LEU A 81 5.32 -24.12 -11.94
C LEU A 81 4.26 -24.28 -13.03
N ASP A 82 3.20 -25.05 -12.76
CA ASP A 82 2.14 -25.34 -13.73
C ASP A 82 1.21 -24.13 -13.99
N GLU A 83 1.29 -23.07 -13.17
CA GLU A 83 0.49 -21.85 -13.34
C GLU A 83 1.09 -20.86 -14.36
N SER A 84 2.36 -21.01 -14.71
CA SER A 84 3.00 -20.14 -15.69
C SER A 84 2.79 -20.67 -17.11
N PRO A 85 2.27 -19.88 -18.05
CA PRO A 85 2.20 -20.26 -19.47
C PRO A 85 3.59 -20.38 -20.12
N LEU A 86 4.65 -19.95 -19.43
CA LEU A 86 6.04 -19.99 -19.87
C LEU A 86 6.88 -20.98 -19.03
N ALA A 87 6.24 -21.92 -18.35
CA ALA A 87 6.90 -22.89 -17.49
C ALA A 87 7.84 -23.82 -18.30
N ILE A 88 9.11 -23.84 -17.92
CA ILE A 88 10.12 -24.78 -18.42
C ILE A 88 10.26 -25.89 -17.38
N LYS A 89 9.87 -27.12 -17.75
CA LYS A 89 9.87 -28.29 -16.85
C LYS A 89 11.04 -29.24 -17.12
N ASP A 90 11.63 -29.14 -18.30
CA ASP A 90 12.82 -29.89 -18.69
C ASP A 90 13.87 -28.96 -19.31
N ALA A 91 15.15 -29.28 -19.11
CA ALA A 91 16.26 -28.49 -19.67
C ALA A 91 16.18 -28.37 -21.20
N LYS A 92 15.61 -29.36 -21.90
CA LYS A 92 15.42 -29.34 -23.36
C LYS A 92 14.45 -28.26 -23.82
N GLU A 93 13.59 -27.79 -22.92
CA GLU A 93 12.61 -26.74 -23.21
C GLU A 93 13.21 -25.33 -23.03
N SER A 94 14.46 -25.22 -22.55
CA SER A 94 15.03 -23.95 -22.10
C SER A 94 15.57 -23.01 -23.19
N ASP A 95 15.53 -23.38 -24.47
CA ASP A 95 16.11 -22.61 -25.61
C ASP A 95 17.59 -22.18 -25.43
N VAL A 96 18.28 -22.69 -24.41
CA VAL A 96 19.72 -22.50 -24.19
C VAL A 96 20.46 -23.74 -24.71
N PHE A 97 21.29 -23.55 -25.74
CA PHE A 97 22.20 -24.56 -26.29
C PHE A 97 23.40 -24.81 -25.39
#